data_AF-A0AAW8KTJ7-F1
#
_entry.id   AF-A0AAW8KTJ7-F1
#
_cell.length_a   1.000
_cell.length_b   1.000
_cell.length_c   1.000
_cell.angle_alpha   90.00
_cell.angle_beta   90.00
_cell.angle_gamma   90.00
#
_symmetry.space_group_name_H-M   'P 1'
#
loop_
_entity.id
_entity.type
_entity.pdbx_description
1 polymer ?
#
loop_
_entity_poly.entity_id
_entity_poly.type
_entity_poly.pdbx_seq_one_letter_code
_entity_poly.pdbx_strand_id
1 'polypeptide(L)' 'LENFQQARLNVDIQLQLPQGGLALKEWARNSGKVLLKRPEGAVLVENPWN' A
#
# COMPACT_ATOMS: atom_id res chain seq x y z
N LEU A 1 5.65 14.97 -0.81
CA LEU A 1 4.26 14.62 -1.20
C LEU A 1 3.32 15.83 -1.23
N GLU A 2 3.55 16.85 -0.39
CA GLU A 2 2.69 18.05 -0.24
C GLU A 2 2.42 18.82 -1.54
N ASN A 3 3.42 18.97 -2.43
CA ASN A 3 3.23 19.67 -3.71
C ASN A 3 2.25 18.98 -4.69
N PHE A 4 2.09 17.65 -4.62
CA PHE A 4 1.16 16.93 -5.51
C PHE A 4 -0.31 17.09 -5.09
N GLN A 5 -0.56 17.30 -3.80
CA GLN A 5 -1.91 17.53 -3.29
C GLN A 5 -2.49 18.86 -3.81
N GLN A 6 -1.65 19.89 -3.89
CA GLN A 6 -2.03 21.19 -4.45
C GLN A 6 -2.39 21.10 -5.95
N ALA A 7 -1.68 20.22 -6.69
CA ALA A 7 -1.99 19.91 -8.08
C ALA A 7 -3.20 18.98 -8.27
N ARG A 8 -3.92 18.62 -7.19
CA ARG A 8 -5.01 17.63 -7.17
C ARG A 8 -4.60 16.24 -7.70
N LEU A 9 -3.31 15.91 -7.60
CA LEU A 9 -2.78 14.61 -8.00
C LEU A 9 -2.76 13.67 -6.80
N ASN A 10 -3.42 12.51 -6.96
CA ASN A 10 -3.38 11.46 -5.96
C ASN A 10 -2.15 10.57 -6.17
N VAL A 11 -1.04 10.93 -5.53
CA VAL A 11 0.21 10.16 -5.57
C VAL A 11 0.34 9.30 -4.32
N ASP A 12 0.61 8.01 -4.50
CA ASP A 12 0.89 7.05 -3.43
C ASP A 12 2.27 6.39 -3.64
N ILE A 13 2.86 5.89 -2.56
CA ILE A 13 4.09 5.10 -2.59
C ILE A 13 3.70 3.63 -2.56
N GLN A 14 4.25 2.83 -3.47
CA GLN A 14 4.17 1.37 -3.43
C GLN A 14 5.50 0.84 -2.90
N LEU A 15 5.46 0.10 -1.79
CA LEU A 15 6.61 -0.61 -1.23
C LEU A 15 6.67 -2.00 -1.85
N GLN A 16 7.86 -2.42 -2.29
CA GLN A 16 8.12 -3.82 -2.63
C GLN A 16 8.58 -4.56 -1.37
N LEU A 17 7.80 -5.56 -0.97
CA LEU A 17 8.13 -6.49 0.12
C LEU A 17 8.49 -7.87 -0.49
N PRO A 18 9.11 -8.78 0.27
CA PRO A 18 9.40 -10.13 -0.21
C PRO A 18 8.15 -10.86 -0.71
N GLN A 19 7.04 -10.71 0.00
CA GLN A 19 5.75 -11.32 -0.33
C GLN A 19 4.93 -10.59 -1.40
N GLY A 20 5.26 -9.34 -1.78
CA GLY A 20 4.49 -8.58 -2.77
C GLY A 20 4.51 -7.06 -2.58
N GLY A 21 3.76 -6.34 -3.42
CA GLY A 21 3.62 -4.89 -3.36
C GLY A 21 2.59 -4.43 -2.33
N LEU A 22 2.92 -3.41 -1.55
CA LEU A 22 2.05 -2.79 -0.54
C LEU A 22 1.84 -1.30 -0.85
N ALA A 23 0.59 -0.84 -0.80
CA ALA A 23 0.26 0.58 -0.86
C ALA A 23 0.49 1.26 0.50
N LEU A 24 1.39 2.24 0.55
CA LEU A 24 1.75 2.91 1.81
C LEU A 24 0.56 3.66 2.42
N LYS A 25 -0.22 4.37 1.60
CA LYS A 25 -1.44 5.06 2.07
C LYS A 25 -2.48 4.10 2.61
N GLU A 26 -2.57 2.89 2.08
CA GLU A 26 -3.52 1.89 2.57
C GLU A 26 -3.11 1.39 3.95
N TRP A 27 -1.83 1.03 4.13
CA TRP A 27 -1.32 0.59 5.43
C TRP A 27 -1.44 1.67 6.51
N ALA A 28 -1.18 2.92 6.17
CA ALA A 28 -1.31 4.03 7.11
C ALA A 28 -2.76 4.31 7.58
N ARG A 29 -3.79 3.76 6.91
CA ARG A 29 -5.21 4.01 7.22
C ARG A 29 -5.76 3.20 8.40
N ASN A 30 -4.94 2.35 9.04
CA ASN A 30 -5.31 1.53 10.20
C ASN A 30 -6.63 0.73 10.02
N SER A 31 -6.81 0.14 8.83
CA SER A 31 -8.01 -0.62 8.43
C SER A 31 -8.05 -2.06 8.95
N GLY A 32 -7.05 -2.49 9.73
CA GLY A 32 -6.92 -3.86 10.26
C GLY A 32 -6.44 -4.90 9.25
N LYS A 33 -6.76 -4.74 7.95
CA LYS A 33 -6.19 -5.52 6.85
C LYS A 33 -5.74 -4.61 5.71
N VAL A 34 -4.71 -5.05 5.00
CA VAL A 34 -4.15 -4.36 3.84
C VAL A 34 -4.01 -5.33 2.67
N LEU A 35 -4.19 -4.83 1.45
CA LEU A 35 -4.04 -5.61 0.24
C LEU A 35 -2.56 -5.72 -0.15
N LEU A 36 -2.07 -6.95 -0.23
CA LEU A 36 -0.76 -7.28 -0.76
C LEU A 36 -0.90 -7.75 -2.22
N LYS A 37 -0.24 -7.06 -3.14
CA LYS A 37 -0.23 -7.39 -4.57
C LYS A 37 0.90 -8.37 -4.86
N ARG A 38 0.56 -9.66 -4.96
CA ARG A 38 1.52 -10.72 -5.21
C ARG A 38 1.43 -11.23 -6.65
N PRO A 39 2.50 -11.84 -7.21
CA PRO A 39 2.47 -12.43 -8.55
C PRO A 39 1.34 -13.44 -8.77
N GLU A 40 0.97 -14.21 -7.74
CA GLU A 40 -0.02 -15.28 -7.79
C GLU A 40 -1.45 -14.79 -7.53
N GLY A 41 -1.61 -13.53 -7.12
CA GLY A 41 -2.90 -12.92 -6.80
C GLY A 41 -2.85 -12.01 -5.57
N ALA A 42 -3.77 -11.05 -5.54
CA ALA A 42 -3.89 -10.12 -4.43
C ALA A 42 -4.54 -10.79 -3.20
N VAL A 43 -4.00 -10.51 -2.00
CA VAL A 43 -4.53 -11.03 -0.73
C VAL A 43 -4.64 -9.95 0.32
N LEU A 44 -5.63 -10.08 1.21
CA LEU A 44 -5.74 -9.24 2.40
C LEU A 44 -4.96 -9.87 3.55
N VAL A 45 -4.05 -9.11 4.15
CA VAL A 45 -3.23 -9.53 5.29
C VAL A 45 -3.37 -8.56 6.45
N GLU A 46 -3.26 -9.06 7.68
CA GLU A 46 -3.30 -8.22 8.89
C GLU A 46 -1.94 -7.58 9.17
N ASN A 47 -0.86 -8.34 8.93
CA ASN A 47 0.50 -7.84 9.06
C ASN A 47 1.27 -8.06 7.75
N PRO A 48 1.53 -6.98 6.97
CA PRO A 48 2.25 -7.10 5.71
C PRO A 48 3.76 -7.30 5.87
N TRP A 49 4.31 -7.21 7.09
CA TRP A 49 5.74 -7.25 7.37
C TRP A 49 6.28 -8.64 7.78
N ASN A 50 5.38 -9.57 8.11
CA ASN A 50 5.73 -10.92 8.54
C ASN A 50 6.16 -11.83 7.39
#